data_AF-A0A7Y1VB06-F1
#
_entry.id   AF-A0A7Y1VB06-F1
#
_cell.length_a   1.000
_cell.length_b   1.000
_cell.length_c   1.000
_cell.angle_alpha   90.00
_cell.angle_beta   90.00
_cell.angle_gamma   90.00
#
_symmetry.space_group_name_H-M   'P 1'
#
loop_
_entity.id
_entity.type
_entity.pdbx_description
1 polymer ?
#
loop_
_entity_poly.entity_id
_entity_poly.type
_entity_poly.pdbx_seq_one_letter_code
_entity_poly.pdbx_strand_id
1 'polypeptide(L)'
;MKRFLLFLPILMISLSSLAQPEPGIASLNFGDAIHIDDVSIEFVELISDSRCPEGVNCIRAGEAIVLVAIYRNGKFSHNKELVFHASGAVNQSAMQLFNSDYLNIHGLALYPYPKGLTKIVDQEYQLELQVN
;
A
#
# COMPACT_ATOMS: atom_id res chain seq x y z
N MET A 1 27.07 47.66 45.87
CA MET A 1 26.73 46.22 45.77
C MET A 1 25.23 46.06 45.53
N LYS A 2 24.81 45.84 44.29
CA LYS A 2 23.52 45.19 44.00
C LYS A 2 23.59 44.67 42.56
N ARG A 3 24.03 43.42 42.41
CA ARG A 3 24.05 42.71 41.14
C ARG A 3 22.58 42.42 40.80
N PHE A 4 22.09 43.05 39.73
CA PHE A 4 20.75 42.80 39.22
C PHE A 4 20.78 41.44 38.52
N LEU A 5 20.22 40.43 39.17
CA LEU A 5 20.07 39.07 38.63
C LEU A 5 19.04 39.11 37.50
N LEU A 6 19.52 39.10 36.26
CA LEU A 6 18.73 38.84 35.06
C LEU A 6 18.29 37.37 35.08
N PHE A 7 17.01 37.13 35.37
CA PHE A 7 16.37 35.84 35.12
C PHE A 7 15.88 35.81 33.68
N LEU A 8 16.65 35.17 32.81
CA LEU A 8 16.26 34.85 31.44
C LEU A 8 15.48 33.51 31.47
N PRO A 9 14.19 33.47 31.10
CA PRO A 9 13.46 32.20 31.07
C PRO A 9 13.99 31.37 29.90
N ILE A 10 14.65 30.26 30.22
CA ILE A 10 15.06 29.25 29.25
C ILE A 10 13.79 28.57 28.73
N LEU A 11 13.42 28.95 27.51
CA LEU A 11 12.31 28.38 26.75
C LEU A 11 12.69 26.95 26.33
N MET A 12 12.37 25.96 27.17
CA MET A 12 12.41 24.54 26.80
C MET A 12 11.29 24.26 25.78
N ILE A 13 11.53 24.58 24.51
CA ILE A 13 10.71 24.08 23.41
C ILE A 13 11.15 22.62 23.21
N SER A 14 10.42 21.69 23.82
CA SER A 14 10.47 20.28 23.44
C SER A 14 9.96 20.17 22.00
N LEU A 15 10.88 19.96 21.05
CA LEU A 15 10.55 19.55 19.69
C LEU A 15 10.00 18.12 19.79
N SER A 16 8.70 17.99 20.04
CA SER A 16 7.97 16.76 19.79
C SER A 16 7.97 16.58 18.27
N SER A 17 8.82 15.69 17.77
CA SER A 17 8.70 15.21 16.39
C SER A 17 7.33 14.56 16.27
N LEU A 18 6.37 15.30 15.71
CA LEU A 18 5.16 14.67 15.20
C LEU A 18 5.62 13.89 13.97
N ALA A 19 5.81 12.59 14.14
CA ALA A 19 5.81 11.66 13.02
C ALA A 19 4.42 11.75 12.39
N GLN A 20 4.25 12.72 11.50
CA GLN A 20 3.10 12.77 10.62
C GLN A 20 3.28 11.61 9.63
N PRO A 21 2.22 10.86 9.28
CA PRO A 21 2.31 9.88 8.22
C PRO A 21 2.61 10.64 6.92
N GLU A 22 3.87 10.58 6.47
CA GLU A 22 4.21 11.00 5.12
C GLU A 22 3.48 10.05 4.15
N PRO A 23 2.83 10.58 3.10
CA PRO A 23 2.32 9.77 2.00
C PRO A 23 3.39 8.77 1.54
N GLY A 24 3.14 7.48 1.78
CA GLY A 24 4.13 6.43 1.66
C GLY A 24 3.72 5.38 0.64
N ILE A 25 4.70 4.91 -0.14
CA ILE A 25 4.54 3.66 -0.91
C ILE A 25 5.02 2.52 -0.02
N ALA A 26 4.18 1.50 0.13
CA ALA A 26 4.51 0.28 0.85
C ALA A 26 4.48 -0.92 -0.10
N SER A 27 5.51 -1.76 -0.01
CA SER A 27 5.54 -3.07 -0.66
C SER A 27 5.01 -4.17 0.25
N LEU A 28 4.20 -5.06 -0.29
CA LEU A 28 3.66 -6.23 0.38
C LEU A 28 3.90 -7.48 -0.47
N ASN A 29 4.72 -8.42 0.01
CA ASN A 29 4.95 -9.66 -0.72
C ASN A 29 3.74 -10.59 -0.63
N PHE A 30 3.65 -11.53 -1.57
CA PHE A 30 2.65 -12.59 -1.52
C PHE A 30 2.72 -13.37 -0.20
N GLY A 31 1.57 -13.53 0.47
CA GLY A 31 1.43 -14.22 1.75
C GLY A 31 1.85 -13.40 2.97
N ASP A 32 2.40 -12.20 2.80
CA ASP A 32 2.75 -11.31 3.90
C ASP A 32 1.58 -10.40 4.29
N ALA A 33 1.68 -9.80 5.47
CA ALA A 33 0.76 -8.77 5.96
C ALA A 33 1.52 -7.51 6.41
N ILE A 34 0.99 -6.33 6.05
CA ILE A 34 1.45 -5.03 6.55
C ILE A 34 0.47 -4.49 7.60
N HIS A 35 1.01 -3.83 8.62
CA HIS A 35 0.24 -3.22 9.71
C HIS A 35 0.48 -1.71 9.71
N ILE A 36 -0.61 -0.94 9.63
CA ILE A 36 -0.62 0.53 9.60
C ILE A 36 -1.70 0.97 10.59
N ASP A 37 -1.28 1.57 11.70
CA ASP A 37 -2.15 1.93 12.83
C ASP A 37 -3.03 0.75 13.32
N ASP A 38 -4.36 0.88 13.29
CA ASP A 38 -5.31 -0.16 13.66
C ASP A 38 -5.72 -1.05 12.48
N VAL A 39 -5.13 -0.86 11.29
CA VAL A 39 -5.47 -1.59 10.06
C VAL A 39 -4.34 -2.54 9.70
N SER A 40 -4.71 -3.73 9.22
CA SER A 40 -3.74 -4.67 8.64
C SER A 40 -4.24 -5.19 7.31
N ILE A 41 -3.34 -5.33 6.35
CA ILE A 41 -3.64 -5.76 4.99
C ILE A 41 -2.74 -6.93 4.66
N GLU A 42 -3.34 -8.05 4.27
CA GLU A 42 -2.65 -9.28 3.90
C GLU A 42 -2.85 -9.57 2.41
N PHE A 43 -1.78 -9.92 1.70
CA PHE A 43 -1.87 -10.37 0.31
C PHE A 43 -2.08 -11.88 0.30
N VAL A 44 -3.36 -12.29 0.22
CA VAL A 44 -3.79 -13.67 0.45
C VAL A 44 -3.57 -14.55 -0.77
N GLU A 45 -4.00 -14.08 -1.95
CA GLU A 45 -4.06 -14.93 -3.14
C GLU A 45 -3.89 -14.14 -4.43
N LEU A 46 -3.17 -14.74 -5.39
CA LEU A 46 -3.17 -14.34 -6.80
C LEU A 46 -4.25 -15.16 -7.50
N ILE A 47 -5.44 -14.59 -7.66
CA ILE A 47 -6.59 -15.28 -8.27
C ILE A 47 -6.29 -15.56 -9.75
N SER A 48 -5.78 -14.56 -10.46
CA SER A 48 -5.34 -14.75 -11.84
C SER A 48 -4.34 -13.67 -12.26
N ASP A 49 -3.48 -14.01 -13.22
CA ASP A 49 -2.68 -13.04 -13.97
C ASP A 49 -2.70 -13.40 -15.45
N SER A 50 -3.42 -12.59 -16.21
CA SER A 50 -3.53 -12.67 -17.67
C SER A 50 -3.04 -11.39 -18.35
N ARG A 51 -2.31 -10.53 -17.61
CA ARG A 51 -1.83 -9.26 -18.13
C ARG A 51 -1.00 -9.50 -19.40
N CYS A 52 -1.22 -8.66 -20.40
CA CYS A 52 -0.54 -8.78 -21.69
C CYS A 52 0.97 -8.55 -21.50
N PRO A 53 1.85 -9.52 -21.80
CA PRO A 53 3.28 -9.37 -21.51
C PRO A 53 3.92 -8.19 -22.24
N GLU A 54 4.98 -7.63 -21.65
CA GLU A 54 5.79 -6.58 -22.26
C GLU A 54 6.27 -7.00 -23.66
N GLY A 55 6.14 -6.09 -24.63
CA GLY A 55 6.57 -6.34 -26.01
C GLY A 55 5.65 -7.25 -26.84
N VAL A 56 4.53 -7.72 -26.29
CA VAL A 56 3.52 -8.52 -27.01
C VAL A 56 2.34 -7.65 -27.42
N ASN A 57 1.85 -7.84 -28.65
CA ASN A 57 0.62 -7.19 -29.11
C ASN A 57 -0.58 -8.11 -28.86
N CYS A 58 -1.30 -7.91 -27.76
CA CYS A 58 -2.50 -8.68 -27.44
C CYS A 58 -3.74 -8.14 -28.15
N ILE A 59 -4.58 -9.03 -28.70
CA ILE A 59 -5.87 -8.67 -29.30
C ILE A 59 -6.81 -8.08 -28.23
N ARG A 60 -6.73 -8.60 -27.00
CA ARG A 60 -7.44 -8.08 -25.82
C ARG A 60 -6.44 -7.88 -24.69
N ALA A 61 -6.49 -6.71 -24.05
CA ALA A 61 -5.72 -6.45 -22.83
C ALA A 61 -6.29 -7.32 -21.71
N GLY A 62 -5.46 -8.20 -21.14
CA GLY A 62 -5.81 -8.94 -19.94
C GLY A 62 -5.58 -8.15 -18.65
N GLU A 63 -5.77 -8.83 -17.53
CA GLU A 63 -5.70 -8.26 -16.19
C GLU A 63 -5.14 -9.26 -15.17
N ALA A 64 -4.68 -8.74 -14.04
CA ALA A 64 -4.39 -9.54 -12.87
C ALA A 64 -5.36 -9.21 -11.75
N ILE A 65 -5.81 -10.23 -11.04
CA ILE A 65 -6.73 -10.12 -9.91
C ILE A 65 -6.05 -10.73 -8.70
N VAL A 66 -5.98 -9.95 -7.62
CA VAL A 66 -5.45 -10.40 -6.33
C VAL A 66 -6.49 -10.25 -5.25
N LEU A 67 -6.48 -11.16 -4.30
CA LEU A 67 -7.29 -11.11 -3.09
C LEU A 67 -6.45 -10.56 -1.94
N VAL A 68 -6.97 -9.53 -1.28
CA VAL A 68 -6.42 -9.04 -0.02
C VAL A 68 -7.41 -9.20 1.12
N ALA A 69 -6.93 -9.55 2.30
CA ALA A 69 -7.72 -9.54 3.52
C ALA A 69 -7.42 -8.27 4.32
N ILE A 70 -8.47 -7.59 4.76
CA ILE A 70 -8.39 -6.39 5.58
C ILE A 70 -8.81 -6.74 7.00
N TYR A 71 -8.00 -6.34 7.96
CA TYR A 71 -8.22 -6.50 9.39
C TYR A 71 -8.28 -5.13 10.06
N ARG A 72 -9.10 -5.01 11.11
CA ARG A 72 -9.18 -3.82 11.96
C ARG A 72 -9.09 -4.22 13.43
N ASN A 73 -8.19 -3.59 14.17
CA ASN A 73 -7.87 -3.94 15.56
C ASN A 73 -7.61 -5.45 15.73
N GLY A 74 -6.87 -6.05 14.79
CA GLY A 74 -6.54 -7.48 14.75
C GLY A 74 -7.73 -8.40 14.46
N LYS A 75 -8.90 -7.87 14.09
CA LYS A 75 -10.08 -8.66 13.73
C LYS A 75 -10.31 -8.59 12.22
N PHE A 76 -10.61 -9.73 11.62
CA PHE A 76 -11.00 -9.80 10.22
C PHE A 76 -12.18 -8.86 9.93
N SER A 77 -12.04 -8.02 8.91
CA SER A 77 -13.11 -7.13 8.44
C SER A 77 -13.77 -7.70 7.19
N HIS A 78 -13.02 -7.81 6.10
CA HIS A 78 -13.50 -8.32 4.81
C HIS A 78 -12.35 -8.64 3.87
N ASN A 79 -12.64 -9.38 2.81
CA ASN A 79 -11.75 -9.53 1.67
C ASN A 79 -12.10 -8.53 0.57
N LYS A 80 -11.10 -8.14 -0.22
CA LYS A 80 -11.28 -7.30 -1.39
C LYS A 80 -10.42 -7.79 -2.54
N GLU A 81 -11.01 -7.79 -3.74
CA GLU A 81 -10.28 -8.01 -4.98
C GLU A 81 -9.72 -6.68 -5.51
N LEU A 82 -8.46 -6.71 -5.92
CA LEU A 82 -7.82 -5.63 -6.66
C LEU A 82 -7.56 -6.11 -8.09
N VAL A 83 -7.94 -5.28 -9.07
CA VAL A 83 -7.84 -5.60 -10.49
C VAL A 83 -6.84 -4.67 -11.17
N PHE A 84 -5.79 -5.25 -11.73
CA PHE A 84 -4.70 -4.56 -12.41
C PHE A 84 -4.77 -4.82 -13.91
N HIS A 85 -5.18 -3.80 -14.68
CA HIS A 85 -5.25 -3.89 -16.12
C HIS A 85 -3.89 -3.62 -16.79
N ALA A 86 -3.63 -4.28 -17.92
CA ALA A 86 -2.40 -4.11 -18.70
C ALA A 86 -2.14 -2.66 -19.17
N SER A 87 -3.19 -1.83 -19.30
CA SER A 87 -3.05 -0.42 -19.68
C SER A 87 -2.52 0.48 -18.56
N GLY A 88 -2.37 -0.04 -17.33
CA GLY A 88 -2.15 0.77 -16.14
C GLY A 88 -3.37 1.62 -15.77
N ALA A 89 -4.52 1.43 -16.45
CA ALA A 89 -5.76 2.08 -16.07
C ALA A 89 -6.23 1.47 -14.74
N VAL A 90 -6.34 2.32 -13.73
CA VAL A 90 -6.73 1.93 -12.39
C VAL A 90 -7.96 2.71 -12.00
N ASN A 91 -9.04 2.02 -11.65
CA ASN A 91 -10.19 2.66 -11.04
C ASN A 91 -9.88 2.90 -9.55
N GLN A 92 -9.68 4.15 -9.18
CA GLN A 92 -9.26 4.54 -7.83
C GLN A 92 -10.21 4.05 -6.72
N SER A 93 -11.52 4.02 -6.97
CA SER A 93 -12.49 3.51 -5.99
C SER A 93 -12.44 1.99 -5.89
N ALA A 94 -12.20 1.30 -7.02
CA ALA A 94 -11.98 -0.14 -7.03
C ALA A 94 -10.71 -0.52 -6.26
N MET A 95 -9.67 0.32 -6.27
CA MET A 95 -8.42 0.04 -5.55
C MET A 95 -8.39 0.46 -4.08
N GLN A 96 -9.39 1.19 -3.59
CA GLN A 96 -9.42 1.67 -2.20
C GLN A 96 -9.60 0.51 -1.22
N LEU A 97 -8.58 0.17 -0.44
CA LEU A 97 -8.63 -0.88 0.58
C LEU A 97 -9.14 -0.38 1.91
N PHE A 98 -8.81 0.86 2.25
CA PHE A 98 -9.23 1.51 3.48
C PHE A 98 -9.37 3.02 3.27
N ASN A 99 -10.31 3.65 3.97
CA ASN A 99 -10.54 5.09 3.92
C ASN A 99 -11.09 5.58 5.26
N SER A 100 -10.45 6.60 5.80
CA SER A 100 -10.83 7.33 7.00
C SER A 100 -10.27 8.75 6.92
N ASP A 101 -10.63 9.60 7.89
CA ASP A 101 -10.20 11.00 7.94
C ASP A 101 -8.67 11.19 8.04
N TYR A 102 -7.93 10.16 8.47
CA TYR A 102 -6.49 10.23 8.75
C TYR A 102 -5.66 9.13 8.07
N LEU A 103 -6.31 8.17 7.40
CA LEU A 103 -5.64 7.05 6.76
C LEU A 103 -6.45 6.58 5.55
N ASN A 104 -5.81 6.61 4.39
CA ASN A 104 -6.30 6.11 3.12
C ASN A 104 -5.30 5.14 2.54
N ILE A 105 -5.76 3.94 2.18
CA ILE A 105 -4.91 2.91 1.61
C ILE A 105 -5.49 2.45 0.28
N HIS A 106 -4.68 2.52 -0.77
CA HIS A 106 -5.06 2.10 -2.12
C HIS A 106 -4.05 1.11 -2.68
N GLY A 107 -4.52 0.13 -3.45
CA GLY A 107 -3.63 -0.64 -4.32
C GLY A 107 -3.06 0.24 -5.43
N LEU A 108 -1.74 0.19 -5.63
CA LEU A 108 -1.03 1.02 -6.60
C LEU A 108 -0.59 0.20 -7.82
N ALA A 109 0.14 -0.89 -7.59
CA ALA A 109 0.71 -1.72 -8.65
C ALA A 109 0.93 -3.17 -8.19
N LEU A 110 1.10 -4.06 -9.16
CA LEU A 110 1.42 -5.47 -8.92
C LEU A 110 2.68 -5.85 -9.70
N TYR A 111 3.70 -6.31 -8.99
CA TYR A 111 4.97 -6.73 -9.55
C TYR A 111 5.18 -8.24 -9.38
N PRO A 112 6.00 -8.87 -10.23
CA PRO A 112 6.53 -8.31 -11.47
C PRO A 112 5.42 -8.19 -12.54
N TYR A 113 5.66 -7.36 -13.56
CA TYR A 113 4.84 -7.37 -14.77
C TYR A 113 5.32 -8.49 -15.71
N PRO A 114 4.43 -9.26 -16.38
CA PRO A 114 4.84 -10.35 -17.25
C PRO A 114 5.73 -9.88 -18.41
N LYS A 115 6.88 -10.52 -18.61
CA LYS A 115 7.83 -10.21 -19.70
C LYS A 115 7.83 -11.23 -20.84
N GLY A 116 7.13 -12.35 -20.66
CA GLY A 116 7.09 -13.44 -21.61
C GLY A 116 5.95 -14.40 -21.30
N LEU A 117 5.98 -15.58 -21.91
CA LEU A 117 4.94 -16.61 -21.76
C LEU A 117 5.18 -17.55 -20.57
N THR A 118 6.32 -17.41 -19.89
CA THR A 118 6.63 -18.23 -18.71
C THR A 118 5.75 -17.78 -17.55
N LYS A 119 5.07 -18.74 -16.92
CA LYS A 119 4.31 -18.49 -15.70
C LYS A 119 5.24 -17.98 -14.60
N ILE A 120 4.91 -16.84 -14.01
CA ILE A 120 5.55 -16.32 -12.80
C ILE A 120 5.04 -17.15 -11.61
N VAL A 121 5.93 -17.52 -10.71
CA VAL A 121 5.55 -18.25 -9.50
C VAL A 121 4.91 -17.27 -8.51
N ASP A 122 3.80 -17.66 -7.88
CA ASP A 122 2.98 -16.77 -7.03
C ASP A 122 3.81 -16.07 -5.92
N GLN A 123 4.81 -16.74 -5.35
CA GLN A 123 5.69 -16.18 -4.31
C GLN A 123 6.62 -15.06 -4.81
N GLU A 124 6.76 -14.87 -6.11
CA GLU A 124 7.52 -13.75 -6.68
C GLU A 124 6.70 -12.46 -6.74
N TYR A 125 5.39 -12.53 -6.48
CA TYR A 125 4.51 -11.37 -6.58
C TYR A 125 4.64 -10.44 -5.38
N GLN A 126 4.55 -9.14 -5.67
CA GLN A 126 4.56 -8.07 -4.70
C GLN A 126 3.49 -7.03 -5.08
N LEU A 127 2.63 -6.74 -4.11
CA LEU A 127 1.61 -5.70 -4.18
C LEU A 127 2.19 -4.40 -3.64
N GLU A 128 2.17 -3.33 -4.45
CA GLU A 128 2.44 -1.99 -3.95
C GLU A 128 1.15 -1.32 -3.51
N LEU A 129 1.21 -0.68 -2.35
CA LEU A 129 0.13 0.08 -1.75
C LEU A 129 0.56 1.55 -1.63
N GLN A 130 -0.35 2.46 -1.92
CA GLN A 130 -0.22 3.86 -1.56
C GLN A 130 -0.96 4.10 -0.24
N VAL A 131 -0.26 4.73 0.72
CA VAL A 131 -0.75 5.06 2.05
C VAL A 131 -0.70 6.58 2.21
N ASN A 132 -1.84 7.23 2.44
CA ASN A 132 -1.94 8.70 2.61
C ASN A 132 -2.76 9.08 3.84
#